data_AF-A0A536V6W2-F1
#
_entry.id   AF-A0A536V6W2-F1
#
_cell.length_a   1.000
_cell.length_b   1.000
_cell.length_c   1.000
_cell.angle_alpha   90.00
_cell.angle_beta   90.00
_cell.angle_gamma   90.00
#
_symmetry.space_group_name_H-M   'P 1'
#
loop_
_entity.id
_entity.type
_entity.pdbx_description
1 polymer ?
#
loop_
_entity_poly.entity_id
_entity_poly.type
_entity_poly.pdbx_seq_one_letter_code
_entity_poly.pdbx_strand_id
1 'polypeptide(L)'
;CRRLQPGGACYFQMAEEDVERVVSHRLTMIGSDGLPHDRHPHPRLWGAFPRVLARYWRERGLLTLPQAVHKMTGLSAAQFRIAERGLLREGYHADVVVFDPQQVQDTASYDRP
;
A
#
# COMPACT_ATOMS: atom_id res chain seq x y z
N CYS A 1 -10.16 31.53 26.32
CA CYS A 1 -10.27 30.08 26.09
C CYS A 1 -9.84 29.71 24.67
N ARG A 2 -8.61 29.21 24.47
CA ARG A 2 -8.24 28.54 23.21
C ARG A 2 -9.01 27.21 23.17
N ARG A 3 -10.17 27.23 22.51
CA ARG A 3 -10.99 26.05 22.21
C ARG A 3 -10.22 25.12 21.27
N LEU A 4 -10.61 23.85 21.25
CA LEU A 4 -10.14 22.82 20.30
C LEU A 4 -10.03 23.41 18.88
N GLN A 5 -8.87 23.24 18.26
CA GLN A 5 -8.61 23.64 16.88
C GLN A 5 -8.57 22.40 15.99
N PRO A 6 -9.00 22.47 14.72
CA PRO A 6 -8.76 21.41 13.76
C PRO A 6 -7.25 21.21 13.61
N GLY A 7 -6.82 19.95 13.60
CA GLY A 7 -5.42 19.57 13.46
C GLY A 7 -5.29 18.18 12.86
N GLY A 8 -4.20 17.97 12.12
CA GLY A 8 -3.78 16.64 11.67
C GLY A 8 -2.71 16.08 12.59
N ALA A 9 -2.65 14.76 12.73
CA ALA A 9 -1.63 14.08 13.50
C ALA A 9 -1.38 12.68 12.95
N CYS A 10 -0.16 12.17 13.14
CA CYS A 10 0.16 10.76 12.96
C CYS A 10 0.20 10.09 14.34
N TYR A 11 -0.52 8.97 14.50
CA TYR A 11 -0.62 8.25 15.76
C TYR A 11 0.12 6.91 15.66
N PHE A 12 1.20 6.77 16.44
CA PHE A 12 2.00 5.55 16.52
C PHE A 12 1.39 4.60 17.56
N GLN A 13 0.31 3.92 17.18
CA GLN A 13 -0.52 3.13 18.10
C GLN A 13 -0.72 1.67 17.68
N MET A 14 0.00 1.22 16.64
CA MET A 14 -0.07 -0.15 16.14
C MET A 14 1.25 -0.88 16.35
N ALA A 15 1.16 -2.18 16.64
CA ALA A 15 2.30 -3.08 16.64
C ALA A 15 2.57 -3.59 15.21
N GLU A 16 3.83 -3.64 14.79
CA GLU A 16 4.20 -4.08 13.43
C GLU A 16 3.80 -5.53 13.19
N GLU A 17 3.87 -6.38 14.22
CA GLU A 17 3.51 -7.80 14.15
C GLU A 17 2.03 -8.00 13.80
N ASP A 18 1.15 -7.11 14.27
CA ASP A 18 -0.27 -7.15 13.94
C ASP A 18 -0.50 -6.66 12.50
N VAL A 19 0.23 -5.63 12.07
CA VAL A 19 0.22 -5.16 10.68
C VAL A 19 0.64 -6.28 9.73
N GLU A 20 1.74 -6.97 10.04
CA GLU A 20 2.24 -8.10 9.25
C GLU A 20 1.22 -9.24 9.17
N ARG A 21 0.56 -9.58 10.28
CA ARG A 21 -0.50 -10.59 10.31
C ARG A 21 -1.67 -10.21 9.42
N VAL A 22 -2.10 -8.95 9.49
CA VAL A 22 -3.22 -8.42 8.68
C VAL A 22 -2.83 -8.39 7.20
N VAL A 23 -1.65 -7.87 6.84
CA VAL A 23 -1.15 -7.83 5.45
C VAL A 23 -1.09 -9.24 4.85
N SER A 24 -0.64 -10.22 5.63
CA SER A 24 -0.51 -11.63 5.20
C SER A 24 -1.85 -12.34 5.03
N HIS A 25 -2.91 -11.87 5.68
CA HIS A 25 -4.23 -12.51 5.61
C HIS A 25 -4.77 -12.50 4.16
N ARG A 26 -5.32 -13.64 3.70
CA ARG A 26 -5.69 -13.85 2.28
C ARG A 26 -6.65 -12.81 1.71
N LEU A 27 -7.52 -12.23 2.53
CA LEU A 27 -8.56 -11.27 2.10
C LEU A 27 -8.10 -9.81 2.14
N THR A 28 -6.91 -9.52 2.66
CA THR A 28 -6.43 -8.15 2.81
C THR A 28 -5.97 -7.58 1.48
N MET A 29 -6.58 -6.47 1.09
CA MET A 29 -6.14 -5.59 0.00
C MET A 29 -5.17 -4.53 0.52
N ILE A 30 -4.36 -3.96 -0.37
CA ILE A 30 -3.47 -2.84 -0.05
C ILE A 30 -4.15 -1.52 -0.38
N GLY A 31 -4.20 -0.60 0.59
CA GLY A 31 -4.62 0.78 0.41
C GLY A 31 -3.63 1.70 1.10
N SER A 32 -3.28 2.83 0.47
CA SER A 32 -2.30 3.76 1.04
C SER A 32 -2.85 4.54 2.23
N ASP A 33 -4.15 4.87 2.21
CA ASP A 33 -4.79 5.80 3.16
C ASP A 33 -4.03 7.15 3.22
N GLY A 34 -3.47 7.56 2.08
CA GLY A 34 -2.75 8.83 1.97
C GLY A 34 -3.69 10.02 2.17
N LEU A 35 -3.25 11.02 2.93
CA LEU A 35 -3.95 12.29 3.12
C LEU A 35 -3.23 13.37 2.28
N PRO A 36 -3.66 13.63 1.04
CA PRO A 36 -2.89 14.45 0.09
C PRO A 36 -2.89 15.95 0.41
N HIS A 37 -3.75 16.41 1.34
CA HIS A 37 -3.86 17.82 1.70
C HIS A 37 -3.08 18.19 2.96
N ASP A 38 -2.45 17.20 3.62
CA ASP A 38 -1.62 17.47 4.79
C ASP A 38 -0.32 18.16 4.37
N ARG A 39 0.07 19.20 5.11
CA ARG A 39 1.35 19.89 4.87
C ARG A 39 2.56 18.99 5.13
N HIS A 40 2.43 18.07 6.07
CA HIS A 40 3.44 17.07 6.44
C HIS A 40 2.74 15.71 6.56
N PRO A 41 2.44 15.06 5.43
CA PRO A 41 1.62 13.85 5.41
C PRO A 41 2.35 12.67 6.03
N HIS A 42 1.61 11.62 6.40
CA HIS A 42 2.22 10.33 6.71
C HIS A 42 2.92 9.77 5.45
N PRO A 43 4.12 9.16 5.54
CA PRO A 43 4.88 8.61 4.39
C PRO A 43 4.13 7.53 3.58
N ARG A 44 2.99 7.04 4.08
CA ARG A 44 2.15 6.06 3.38
C ARG A 44 1.53 6.62 2.12
N LEU A 45 1.37 7.95 2.06
CA LEU A 45 0.89 8.65 0.87
C LEU A 45 1.74 8.32 -0.36
N TRP A 46 3.06 8.20 -0.18
CA TRP A 46 4.02 8.01 -1.27
C TRP A 46 4.65 6.62 -1.30
N GLY A 47 4.72 5.91 -0.17
CA GLY A 47 5.47 4.67 -0.02
C GLY A 47 4.67 3.38 0.04
N ALA A 48 3.34 3.41 0.17
CA ALA A 48 2.57 2.22 0.57
C ALA A 48 2.77 0.99 -0.34
N PHE A 49 2.64 1.14 -1.66
CA PHE A 49 2.76 0.00 -2.59
C PHE A 49 4.21 -0.49 -2.76
N PRO A 50 5.21 0.40 -2.97
CA PRO A 50 6.62 -0.03 -2.96
C PRO A 50 7.03 -0.72 -1.66
N ARG A 51 6.53 -0.28 -0.50
CA ARG A 51 6.81 -0.90 0.80
C ARG A 51 6.30 -2.33 0.89
N VAL A 52 5.15 -2.65 0.29
CA VAL A 52 4.65 -4.03 0.25
C VAL A 52 5.60 -4.93 -0.53
N LEU A 53 6.13 -4.45 -1.65
CA LEU A 53 7.08 -5.20 -2.46
C LEU A 53 8.44 -5.32 -1.74
N ALA A 54 9.00 -4.22 -1.27
CA ALA A 54 10.30 -4.18 -0.64
C ALA A 54 10.33 -4.90 0.71
N ARG A 55 9.44 -4.52 1.63
CA ARG A 55 9.45 -5.01 3.00
C ARG A 55 8.74 -6.34 3.14
N TYR A 56 7.47 -6.42 2.75
CA TYR A 56 6.65 -7.60 3.09
C TYR A 56 6.87 -8.79 2.15
N TRP A 57 7.13 -8.56 0.86
CA TRP A 57 7.53 -9.64 -0.05
C TRP A 57 9.05 -9.93 0.03
N ARG A 58 9.91 -8.95 -0.27
CA ARG A 58 11.35 -9.21 -0.48
C ARG A 58 12.14 -9.37 0.83
N GLU A 59 12.05 -8.43 1.77
CA GLU A 59 12.85 -8.47 3.01
C GLU A 59 12.33 -9.49 4.03
N ARG A 60 11.02 -9.50 4.26
CA ARG A 60 10.39 -10.33 5.32
C ARG A 60 9.90 -11.69 4.82
N GLY A 61 9.71 -11.86 3.51
CA GLY A 61 9.23 -13.12 2.94
C GLY A 61 7.81 -13.52 3.36
N LEU A 62 6.98 -12.57 3.81
CA LEU A 62 5.62 -12.84 4.29
C LEU A 62 4.64 -13.17 3.16
N LEU A 63 4.94 -12.68 1.96
CA LEU A 63 4.16 -12.87 0.75
C LEU A 63 5.07 -13.42 -0.34
N THR A 64 4.51 -14.17 -1.29
CA THR A 64 5.14 -14.37 -2.59
C THR A 64 4.89 -13.15 -3.48
N LEU A 65 5.71 -12.93 -4.52
CA LEU A 65 5.53 -11.83 -5.46
C LEU A 65 4.13 -11.84 -6.12
N PRO A 66 3.61 -12.99 -6.62
CA PRO A 66 2.26 -13.03 -7.17
C PRO A 66 1.17 -12.69 -6.14
N GLN A 67 1.33 -13.08 -4.87
CA GLN A 67 0.38 -12.71 -3.81
C GLN A 67 0.41 -11.21 -3.54
N ALA A 68 1.61 -10.61 -3.45
CA ALA A 68 1.75 -9.17 -3.26
C ALA A 68 1.08 -8.40 -4.41
N VAL A 69 1.37 -8.76 -5.66
CA VAL A 69 0.75 -8.15 -6.85
C VAL A 69 -0.77 -8.35 -6.86
N HIS A 70 -1.26 -9.57 -6.61
CA HIS A 70 -2.70 -9.86 -6.60
C HIS A 70 -3.47 -9.02 -5.57
N LYS A 71 -2.90 -8.82 -4.37
CA LYS A 71 -3.49 -8.00 -3.29
C LYS A 71 -3.62 -6.52 -3.62
N MET A 72 -2.87 -6.02 -4.61
CA MET A 72 -2.92 -4.63 -5.10
C MET A 72 -3.51 -4.50 -6.52
N THR A 73 -3.96 -5.60 -7.13
CA THR A 73 -4.52 -5.62 -8.49
C THR A 73 -5.81 -6.44 -8.55
N GLY A 74 -5.73 -7.73 -8.88
CA GLY A 74 -6.87 -8.60 -9.14
C GLY A 74 -7.82 -8.75 -7.95
N LEU A 75 -7.31 -8.79 -6.72
CA LEU A 75 -8.17 -8.84 -5.52
C LEU A 75 -8.99 -7.55 -5.39
N SER A 76 -8.36 -6.40 -5.59
CA SER A 76 -9.03 -5.09 -5.54
C SER A 76 -10.06 -4.94 -6.64
N ALA A 77 -9.70 -5.27 -7.89
CA ALA A 77 -10.64 -5.22 -9.00
C ALA A 77 -11.85 -6.13 -8.77
N ALA A 78 -11.65 -7.35 -8.25
CA ALA A 78 -12.73 -8.26 -7.92
C ALA A 78 -13.63 -7.73 -6.80
N GLN A 79 -13.06 -7.23 -5.70
CA GLN A 79 -13.81 -6.74 -4.55
C GLN A 79 -14.63 -5.49 -4.86
N PHE A 80 -14.09 -4.58 -5.67
CA PHE A 80 -14.78 -3.36 -6.11
C PHE A 80 -15.58 -3.53 -7.41
N ARG A 81 -15.59 -4.73 -7.99
CA ARG A 81 -16.31 -5.06 -9.24
C ARG A 81 -15.91 -4.15 -10.41
N ILE A 82 -14.62 -3.87 -10.52
CA ILE A 82 -14.06 -3.08 -11.60
C ILE A 82 -13.86 -4.01 -12.79
N ALA A 83 -14.79 -3.96 -13.75
CA ALA A 83 -14.75 -4.80 -14.94
C ALA A 83 -13.44 -4.60 -15.71
N GLU A 84 -12.90 -5.70 -16.25
CA GLU A 84 -11.80 -5.68 -17.23
C GLU A 84 -10.52 -4.99 -16.72
N ARG A 85 -10.28 -4.97 -15.40
CA ARG A 85 -9.07 -4.40 -14.77
C ARG A 85 -8.44 -5.35 -13.75
N GLY A 86 -7.22 -5.02 -13.34
CA GLY A 86 -6.48 -5.73 -12.28
C GLY A 86 -5.86 -7.07 -12.70
N LEU A 87 -5.97 -7.47 -13.97
CA LEU A 87 -5.31 -8.66 -14.53
C LEU A 87 -4.70 -8.32 -15.89
N LEU A 88 -3.56 -8.92 -16.21
CA LEU A 88 -2.99 -8.88 -17.55
C LEU A 88 -3.64 -9.97 -18.40
N ARG A 89 -4.62 -9.59 -19.21
CA ARG A 89 -5.41 -10.49 -20.06
C ARG A 89 -5.84 -9.77 -21.33
N GLU A 90 -5.96 -10.51 -22.43
CA GLU A 90 -6.57 -9.99 -23.64
C GLU A 90 -7.98 -9.45 -23.37
N GLY A 91 -8.31 -8.30 -23.96
CA GLY A 91 -9.57 -7.59 -23.75
C GLY A 91 -9.65 -6.76 -22.45
N TYR A 92 -8.66 -6.84 -21.56
CA TYR A 92 -8.62 -5.98 -20.35
C TYR A 92 -7.95 -4.64 -20.64
N HIS A 93 -8.25 -3.63 -19.81
CA HIS A 93 -7.58 -2.33 -19.90
C HIS A 93 -6.07 -2.46 -19.67
N ALA A 94 -5.30 -1.67 -20.41
CA ALA A 94 -3.83 -1.65 -20.38
C ALA A 94 -3.25 -0.86 -19.18
N ASP A 95 -3.76 -1.10 -17.97
CA ASP A 95 -3.20 -0.53 -16.74
C ASP A 95 -1.98 -1.36 -16.31
N VAL A 96 -0.79 -0.92 -16.73
CA VAL A 96 0.45 -1.69 -16.53
C VAL A 96 1.48 -0.88 -15.74
N VAL A 97 2.12 -1.54 -14.79
CA VAL A 97 3.30 -1.03 -14.08
C VAL A 97 4.46 -1.99 -14.30
N VAL A 98 5.59 -1.46 -14.76
CA VAL A 98 6.86 -2.18 -14.86
C VAL A 98 7.76 -1.69 -13.74
N PHE A 99 8.29 -2.61 -12.94
CA PHE A 99 9.21 -2.30 -11.85
C PHE A 99 10.33 -3.33 -11.79
N ASP A 100 11.47 -2.92 -11.26
CA ASP A 100 12.56 -3.85 -10.97
C ASP A 100 12.31 -4.51 -9.60
N PRO A 101 12.10 -5.84 -9.56
CA PRO A 101 11.85 -6.58 -8.31
C PRO A 101 12.99 -6.44 -7.29
N GLN A 102 14.22 -6.21 -7.74
CA GLN A 102 15.40 -6.09 -6.88
C GLN A 102 15.61 -4.66 -6.36
N GLN A 103 15.11 -3.65 -7.07
CA GLN A 103 15.36 -2.24 -6.74
C GLN A 103 14.14 -1.48 -6.20
N VAL A 104 12.91 -1.99 -6.39
CA VAL A 104 11.70 -1.30 -5.91
C VAL A 104 11.76 -1.10 -4.39
N GLN A 105 11.55 0.15 -3.93
CA GLN A 105 11.69 0.56 -2.53
C GLN A 105 10.80 1.76 -2.22
N ASP A 106 10.23 1.83 -1.02
CA ASP A 106 9.67 3.06 -0.47
C ASP A 106 10.77 3.97 0.08
N THR A 107 10.81 5.22 -0.40
CA THR A 107 11.83 6.21 0.02
C THR A 107 11.29 7.27 0.98
N ALA A 108 9.97 7.35 1.13
CA ALA A 108 9.29 8.26 2.04
C ALA A 108 9.54 7.89 3.50
N SER A 109 9.85 8.87 4.35
CA SER A 109 10.04 8.69 5.79
C SER A 109 9.19 9.68 6.59
N TYR A 110 9.08 9.52 7.92
CA TYR A 110 8.35 10.50 8.73
C TYR A 110 9.01 11.88 8.75
N ASP A 111 10.33 11.95 8.59
CA ASP A 111 11.06 13.23 8.52
C ASP A 111 10.95 13.88 7.14
N ARG A 112 10.89 13.06 6.09
CA ARG A 112 10.79 13.46 4.68
C ARG A 112 9.69 12.63 4.01
N PRO A 113 8.42 12.96 4.27
CA PRO A 113 7.29 12.17 3.80
C PRO A 113 7.07 12.28 2.31
#